data_AF-A0A1G1BTD9-F1
#
_entry.id   AF-A0A1G1BTD9-F1
#
_cell.length_a   1.000
_cell.length_b   1.000
_cell.length_c   1.000
_cell.angle_alpha   90.00
_cell.angle_beta   90.00
_cell.angle_gamma   90.00
#
_symmetry.space_group_name_H-M   'P 1'
#
loop_
_entity.id
_entity.type
_entity.pdbx_description
1 polymer ?
#
loop_
_entity_poly.entity_id
_entity_poly.type
_entity_poly.pdbx_seq_one_letter_code
_entity_poly.pdbx_strand_id
1 'polypeptide(L)'
;MIVENAYCSVLGISVPSVGTAARSGEANGYALLIAVLLERGGPVTLEQAAQRLAVAGLGSADGLLRSLKHCKPARPPIYRDGDQYSLDPYHDEASLWAFRLGLRQPRSAPCRLSEPETVSAPLPGPDVPLTQDELAEAWRRYVPMGFSAQRLAVAVLDAHGRPMTPEEVVAYVEARTDRGRLSMGAARHWGRDPAIRVREDGWWELRPDHDAVRSARRAVRVLIEAERRAAHRRPCPAAVAAVQQRLDRERDDHAAALARMRRVLICACPADRPEAVVLLDVERRQIETLSGGELDQVGERLSPYDIVAGVDVRYVLRQLGFDPGTRRLHEIGLPQKTWRLNRRGRVLKITMALVVGGSCGIGRPFGDTARTLAYLRDGQQAKFRRRLEADAKSVLALYQYGRLHHGVRLRWGFLDEMLPAPWAQRDEPSFRDLMQRSNELDVPLDVVVGSAPGWEEPWSRARLVRARKNPGGWGYALVDEDGRWVNERDVQAARLTRAGAGTGVES
;
A
#
# COMPACT_ATOMS: atom_id res chain seq x y z
N MET A 1 26.01 19.32 26.55
CA MET A 1 25.08 19.35 25.39
C MET A 1 24.32 18.05 25.40
N ILE A 2 22.98 18.08 25.49
CA ILE A 2 22.17 16.88 25.31
C ILE A 2 22.25 16.57 23.82
N VAL A 3 22.93 15.48 23.44
CA VAL A 3 22.91 15.01 22.06
C VAL A 3 21.48 14.58 21.78
N GLU A 4 20.80 15.34 20.93
CA GLU A 4 19.41 15.05 20.56
C GLU A 4 19.35 13.72 19.82
N ASN A 5 18.47 12.83 20.25
CA ASN A 5 18.32 11.51 19.65
C ASN A 5 17.60 11.65 18.30
N ALA A 6 18.36 11.64 17.21
CA ALA A 6 17.85 11.89 15.86
C ALA A 6 16.70 10.95 15.47
N TYR A 7 16.77 9.67 15.87
CA TYR A 7 15.70 8.71 15.58
C TYR A 7 14.38 9.08 16.28
N CYS A 8 14.45 9.43 17.56
CA CYS A 8 13.28 9.80 18.34
C CYS A 8 12.69 11.15 17.90
N SER A 9 13.55 12.11 17.53
CA SER A 9 13.15 13.42 16.98
C SER A 9 12.34 13.25 15.69
N VAL A 10 12.80 12.43 14.75
CA VAL A 10 12.08 12.11 13.51
C VAL A 10 10.74 11.41 13.78
N LEU A 11 10.69 10.50 14.75
CA LEU A 11 9.47 9.78 15.09
C LEU A 11 8.50 10.59 15.97
N GLY A 12 8.91 11.77 16.45
CA GLY A 12 8.12 12.60 17.36
C GLY A 12 7.84 11.92 18.71
N ILE A 13 8.79 11.14 19.23
CA ILE A 13 8.66 10.44 20.51
C ILE A 13 9.77 10.88 21.48
N SER A 14 9.51 10.75 22.79
CA SER A 14 10.55 10.84 23.80
C SER A 14 11.49 9.63 23.71
N VAL A 15 12.76 9.81 24.08
CA VAL A 15 13.74 8.70 24.15
C VAL A 15 13.18 7.61 25.09
N PRO A 16 12.88 6.41 24.57
CA PRO A 16 12.27 5.36 25.37
C PRO A 16 13.33 4.66 26.24
N SER A 17 12.90 4.08 27.36
CA SER A 17 13.72 3.08 28.04
C SER A 17 13.38 1.68 27.54
N VAL A 18 14.40 0.84 27.37
CA VAL A 18 14.22 -0.57 26.97
C VAL A 18 13.28 -1.31 27.94
N GLY A 19 13.35 -1.02 29.24
CA GLY A 19 12.48 -1.61 30.25
C GLY A 19 11.00 -1.25 30.06
N THR A 20 10.69 -0.03 29.62
CA THR A 20 9.31 0.36 29.28
C THR A 20 8.81 -0.40 28.05
N ALA A 21 9.61 -0.48 26.99
CA ALA A 21 9.24 -1.20 25.77
C ALA A 21 8.99 -2.69 26.03
N ALA A 22 9.76 -3.30 26.94
CA ALA A 22 9.62 -4.71 27.31
C ALA A 22 8.29 -5.07 27.98
N ARG A 23 7.52 -4.08 28.47
CA ARG A 23 6.18 -4.30 29.04
C ARG A 23 5.09 -4.46 27.99
N SER A 24 5.38 -4.20 26.71
CA SER A 24 4.42 -4.42 25.63
C SER A 24 4.18 -5.91 25.39
N GLY A 25 2.93 -6.29 25.12
CA GLY A 25 2.59 -7.65 24.67
C GLY A 25 3.22 -8.03 23.33
N GLU A 26 3.72 -7.06 22.57
CA GLU A 26 4.41 -7.24 21.28
C GLU A 26 5.95 -7.27 21.42
N ALA A 27 6.48 -7.24 22.66
CA ALA A 27 7.91 -7.19 22.95
C ALA A 27 8.61 -8.54 22.67
N ASN A 28 8.90 -8.82 21.40
CA ASN A 28 9.79 -9.90 20.97
C ASN A 28 11.23 -9.40 20.75
N GLY A 29 12.18 -10.31 20.54
CA GLY A 29 13.60 -9.95 20.36
C GLY A 29 13.88 -8.91 19.26
N TYR A 30 13.10 -8.93 18.18
CA TYR A 30 13.22 -7.93 17.12
C TYR A 30 12.71 -6.55 17.58
N ALA A 31 11.55 -6.51 18.23
CA ALA A 31 10.98 -5.27 18.75
C ALA A 31 11.87 -4.65 19.86
N LEU A 32 12.50 -5.49 20.68
CA LEU A 32 13.47 -5.07 21.69
C LEU A 32 14.75 -4.51 21.07
N LEU A 33 15.22 -5.04 19.94
CA LEU A 33 16.33 -4.43 19.19
C LEU A 33 15.97 -3.02 18.70
N ILE A 34 14.75 -2.81 18.21
CA ILE A 34 14.26 -1.46 17.85
C ILE A 34 14.29 -0.54 19.08
N ALA A 35 13.82 -1.01 20.24
CA ALA A 35 13.84 -0.23 21.47
C ALA A 35 15.28 0.17 21.89
N VAL A 36 16.25 -0.73 21.75
CA VAL A 36 17.67 -0.43 22.01
C VAL A 36 18.19 0.64 21.04
N LEU A 37 17.88 0.51 19.75
CA LEU A 37 18.29 1.48 18.72
C LEU A 37 17.69 2.86 19.01
N LEU A 38 16.41 2.91 19.39
CA LEU A 38 15.72 4.14 19.77
C LEU A 38 16.27 4.76 21.05
N GLU A 39 16.56 3.95 22.08
CA GLU A 39 17.14 4.45 23.33
C GLU A 39 18.54 5.05 23.10
N ARG A 40 19.36 4.40 22.26
CA ARG A 40 20.73 4.85 21.95
C ARG A 40 20.80 5.97 20.93
N GLY A 41 19.88 6.03 19.97
CA GLY A 41 19.84 7.05 18.92
C GLY A 41 20.91 6.87 17.83
N GLY A 42 21.43 5.65 17.65
CA GLY A 42 22.49 5.37 16.67
C GLY A 42 22.80 3.88 16.52
N PRO A 43 23.80 3.55 15.67
CA PRO A 43 24.17 2.16 15.39
C PRO A 43 24.62 1.38 16.63
N VAL A 44 24.29 0.09 16.67
CA VAL A 44 24.75 -0.88 17.68
C VAL A 44 25.12 -2.22 17.08
N THR A 45 26.06 -2.93 17.69
CA THR A 45 26.23 -4.37 17.41
C THR A 45 25.18 -5.21 18.16
N LEU A 46 24.97 -6.47 17.75
CA LEU A 46 24.04 -7.35 18.48
C LEU A 46 24.54 -7.65 19.89
N GLU A 47 25.85 -7.72 20.09
CA GLU A 47 26.49 -7.92 21.39
C GLU A 47 26.22 -6.73 22.31
N GLN A 48 26.35 -5.50 21.80
CA GLN A 48 25.99 -4.29 22.55
C GLN A 48 24.50 -4.26 22.90
N ALA A 49 23.63 -4.64 21.95
CA ALA A 49 22.19 -4.70 22.20
C ALA A 49 21.84 -5.77 23.24
N ALA A 50 22.41 -6.97 23.14
CA ALA A 50 22.21 -8.04 24.11
C ALA A 50 22.67 -7.63 25.52
N GLN A 51 23.83 -6.98 25.63
CA GLN A 51 24.33 -6.45 26.90
C GLN A 51 23.36 -5.42 27.48
N ARG A 52 22.86 -4.50 26.65
CA ARG A 52 21.90 -3.48 27.11
C ARG A 52 20.59 -4.10 27.60
N LEU A 53 20.08 -5.12 26.92
CA LEU A 53 18.89 -5.87 27.30
C LEU A 53 19.11 -6.64 28.62
N ALA A 54 20.31 -7.21 28.83
CA ALA A 54 20.67 -7.88 30.07
C ALA A 54 20.71 -6.90 31.25
N VAL A 55 21.28 -5.71 31.06
CA VAL A 55 21.26 -4.61 32.06
C VAL A 55 19.83 -4.17 32.39
N ALA A 56 18.89 -4.29 31.44
CA ALA A 56 17.47 -4.02 31.70
C ALA A 56 16.74 -5.15 32.44
N GLY A 57 17.43 -6.24 32.82
CA GLY A 57 16.85 -7.37 33.55
C GLY A 57 16.05 -8.35 32.69
N LEU A 58 16.22 -8.35 31.37
CA LEU A 58 15.43 -9.18 30.45
C LEU A 58 16.00 -10.59 30.21
N GLY A 59 17.13 -10.93 30.84
CA GLY A 59 17.79 -12.23 30.73
C GLY A 59 19.32 -12.11 30.73
N SER A 60 20.01 -13.23 30.47
CA SER A 60 21.48 -13.22 30.30
C SER A 60 21.87 -12.70 28.91
N ALA A 61 23.01 -12.00 28.82
CA ALA A 61 23.51 -11.44 27.56
C ALA A 61 23.67 -12.52 26.47
N ASP A 62 24.19 -13.71 26.82
CA ASP A 62 24.37 -14.82 25.86
C ASP A 62 23.04 -15.40 25.35
N GLY A 63 22.02 -15.47 26.22
CA GLY A 63 20.68 -15.90 25.83
C GLY A 63 20.03 -14.90 24.86
N LEU A 64 20.14 -13.61 25.20
CA LEU A 64 19.61 -12.52 24.40
C LEU A 64 20.32 -12.40 23.05
N LEU A 65 21.65 -12.55 23.00
CA LEU A 65 22.42 -12.54 21.77
C LEU A 65 21.98 -13.65 20.81
N ARG A 66 21.76 -14.87 21.32
CA ARG A 66 21.21 -15.98 20.51
C ARG A 66 19.82 -15.62 19.97
N SER A 67 18.94 -15.08 20.81
CA SER A 67 17.61 -14.65 20.37
C SER A 67 17.67 -13.59 19.28
N LEU A 68 18.54 -12.59 19.41
CA LEU A 68 18.75 -11.54 18.41
C LEU A 68 19.28 -12.10 17.08
N LYS A 69 20.21 -13.06 17.12
CA LYS A 69 20.73 -13.72 15.91
C LYS A 69 19.62 -14.49 15.16
N HIS A 70 18.66 -15.09 15.88
CA HIS A 70 17.57 -15.85 15.28
C HIS A 70 16.41 -14.99 14.74
N CYS A 71 16.26 -13.73 15.18
CA CYS A 71 15.11 -12.90 14.81
C CYS A 71 15.20 -12.25 13.42
N LYS A 72 16.23 -12.58 12.62
CA LYS A 72 16.53 -11.96 11.31
C LYS A 72 16.56 -10.42 11.40
N PRO A 73 17.51 -9.85 12.17
CA PRO A 73 17.49 -8.45 12.58
C PRO A 73 17.65 -7.45 11.43
N ALA A 74 18.26 -7.84 10.31
CA ALA A 74 18.44 -6.99 9.12
C ALA A 74 17.19 -6.99 8.21
N ARG A 75 16.04 -6.58 8.76
CA ARG A 75 14.80 -6.37 8.02
C ARG A 75 14.27 -4.98 8.33
N PRO A 76 13.56 -4.30 7.41
CA PRO A 76 13.02 -2.97 7.68
C PRO A 76 12.20 -2.93 8.98
N PRO A 77 12.28 -1.84 9.76
CA PRO A 77 13.05 -0.62 9.49
C PRO A 77 14.55 -0.71 9.85
N ILE A 78 15.03 -1.87 10.33
CA ILE A 78 16.44 -2.06 10.68
C ILE A 78 17.24 -2.45 9.45
N TYR A 79 18.38 -1.79 9.25
CA TYR A 79 19.37 -2.20 8.27
C TYR A 79 20.68 -2.57 8.95
N ARG A 80 21.44 -3.44 8.29
CA ARG A 80 22.76 -3.89 8.76
C ARG A 80 23.83 -3.23 7.90
N ASP A 81 24.82 -2.66 8.55
CA ASP A 81 26.02 -2.15 7.93
C ASP A 81 27.27 -2.73 8.61
N GLY A 82 27.98 -3.63 7.92
CA GLY A 82 29.01 -4.45 8.55
C GLY A 82 28.41 -5.26 9.70
N ASP A 83 28.92 -5.11 10.92
CA ASP A 83 28.36 -5.73 12.14
C ASP A 83 27.44 -4.81 12.94
N GLN A 84 27.25 -3.57 12.48
CA GLN A 84 26.36 -2.62 13.10
C GLN A 84 24.95 -2.73 12.53
N TYR A 85 23.97 -2.51 13.39
CA TYR A 85 22.56 -2.42 13.07
C TYR A 85 22.11 -1.00 13.37
N SER A 86 21.34 -0.43 12.46
CA SER A 86 20.83 0.93 12.54
C SER A 86 19.35 0.96 12.19
N LEU A 87 18.67 2.00 12.65
CA LEU A 87 17.26 2.22 12.36
C LEU A 87 17.13 3.24 11.23
N ASP A 88 16.26 2.97 10.26
CA ASP A 88 15.72 4.00 9.38
C ASP A 88 14.45 4.59 10.01
N PRO A 89 14.50 5.78 10.62
CA PRO A 89 13.34 6.36 11.28
C PRO A 89 12.28 6.88 10.28
N TYR A 90 12.63 7.00 8.99
CA TYR A 90 11.73 7.44 7.93
C TYR A 90 11.00 6.29 7.24
N HIS A 91 11.32 5.04 7.59
CA HIS A 91 10.61 3.88 7.07
C HIS A 91 9.26 3.72 7.78
N ASP A 92 8.19 3.41 7.03
CA ASP A 92 6.81 3.34 7.57
C ASP A 92 6.66 2.37 8.75
N GLU A 93 7.42 1.27 8.73
CA GLU A 93 7.44 0.32 9.84
C GLU A 93 8.01 0.88 11.15
N ALA A 94 8.89 1.89 11.13
CA ALA A 94 9.47 2.45 12.36
C ALA A 94 8.40 3.06 13.26
N SER A 95 7.51 3.89 12.68
CA SER A 95 6.37 4.48 13.38
C SER A 95 5.36 3.40 13.84
N LEU A 96 5.18 2.33 13.06
CA LEU A 96 4.32 1.19 13.45
C LEU A 96 4.89 0.44 14.65
N TRP A 97 6.19 0.16 14.67
CA TRP A 97 6.85 -0.52 15.80
C TRP A 97 6.84 0.34 17.06
N ALA A 98 7.09 1.65 16.94
CA ALA A 98 6.95 2.58 18.07
C ALA A 98 5.53 2.55 18.66
N PHE A 99 4.50 2.49 17.82
CA PHE A 99 3.11 2.33 18.26
C PHE A 99 2.86 0.97 18.94
N ARG A 100 3.28 -0.15 18.33
CA ARG A 100 3.09 -1.50 18.89
C ARG A 100 3.79 -1.69 20.24
N LEU A 101 4.94 -1.03 20.43
CA LEU A 101 5.67 -1.03 21.69
C LEU A 101 5.08 -0.08 22.75
N GLY A 102 4.00 0.64 22.45
CA GLY A 102 3.40 1.61 23.35
C GLY A 102 4.24 2.87 23.57
N LEU A 103 5.22 3.13 22.70
CA LEU A 103 6.11 4.30 22.78
C LEU A 103 5.49 5.55 22.13
N ARG A 104 4.46 5.35 21.30
CA ARG A 104 3.72 6.40 20.61
C ARG A 104 2.22 6.20 20.81
N GLN A 105 1.50 7.30 21.01
CA GLN A 105 0.04 7.26 21.09
C GLN A 105 -0.61 6.88 19.73
N PRO A 106 -1.82 6.32 19.73
CA PRO A 106 -2.61 6.13 18.52
C PRO A 106 -2.74 7.45 17.73
N ARG A 107 -2.64 7.41 16.39
CA ARG A 107 -2.82 8.62 15.55
C ARG A 107 -4.24 9.18 15.63
N SER A 108 -5.21 8.33 15.94
CA SER A 108 -6.61 8.71 16.07
C SER A 108 -7.12 8.26 17.42
N ALA A 109 -7.76 9.20 18.13
CA ALA A 109 -8.60 8.84 19.26
C ALA A 109 -9.67 7.83 18.80
N PRO A 110 -10.06 6.88 19.66
CA PRO A 110 -11.18 5.99 19.36
C PRO A 110 -12.41 6.83 19.02
N CYS A 111 -13.04 6.51 17.89
CA CYS A 111 -14.26 7.19 17.48
C CYS A 111 -15.33 6.97 18.55
N ARG A 112 -16.06 8.03 18.91
CA ARG A 112 -17.20 7.90 19.83
C ARG A 112 -18.20 6.93 19.25
N LEU A 113 -18.63 5.98 20.08
CA LEU A 113 -19.75 5.11 19.74
C LEU A 113 -21.00 5.97 19.59
N SER A 114 -21.89 5.59 18.68
CA SER A 114 -23.21 6.20 18.58
C SER A 114 -23.94 6.04 19.91
N GLU A 115 -24.59 7.11 20.37
CA GLU A 115 -25.50 7.02 21.50
C GLU A 115 -26.59 5.98 21.21
N PRO A 116 -27.05 5.23 22.22
CA PRO A 116 -28.15 4.31 22.00
C PRO A 116 -29.37 5.09 21.52
N GLU A 117 -29.81 4.82 20.28
CA GLU A 117 -31.19 5.12 19.91
C GLU A 117 -32.10 4.50 20.97
N THR A 118 -33.12 5.26 21.38
CA THR A 118 -34.15 4.91 22.36
C THR A 118 -34.48 3.41 22.34
N VAL A 119 -34.56 2.80 23.54
CA VAL A 119 -34.83 1.36 23.74
C VAL A 119 -35.89 0.89 22.74
N SER A 120 -35.45 0.16 21.72
CA SER A 120 -36.35 -0.27 20.66
C SER A 120 -37.39 -1.24 21.22
N ALA A 121 -38.64 -1.09 20.79
CA ALA A 121 -39.73 -1.96 21.22
C ALA A 121 -39.37 -3.45 21.02
N PRO A 122 -39.81 -4.35 21.93
CA PRO A 122 -39.55 -5.78 21.81
C PRO A 122 -40.10 -6.31 20.49
N LEU A 123 -39.35 -7.20 19.84
CA LEU A 123 -39.77 -7.78 18.57
C LEU A 123 -40.89 -8.82 18.79
N PRO A 124 -41.87 -8.91 17.89
CA PRO A 124 -42.93 -9.92 17.98
C PRO A 124 -42.40 -11.36 17.90
N GLY A 125 -43.14 -12.31 18.51
CA GLY A 125 -42.86 -13.74 18.40
C GLY A 125 -43.07 -14.29 16.97
N PRO A 126 -42.45 -15.41 16.59
CA PRO A 126 -42.38 -15.92 15.20
C PRO A 126 -43.72 -16.27 14.56
N ASP A 127 -44.81 -16.23 15.32
CA ASP A 127 -46.16 -16.52 14.84
C ASP A 127 -46.87 -15.25 14.29
N VAL A 128 -46.32 -14.06 14.57
CA VAL A 128 -46.79 -12.78 14.02
C VAL A 128 -46.13 -12.54 12.64
N PRO A 129 -46.90 -12.22 11.58
CA PRO A 129 -46.36 -11.85 10.26
C PRO A 129 -45.31 -10.74 10.32
N LEU A 130 -44.36 -10.77 9.39
CA LEU A 130 -43.41 -9.67 9.22
C LEU A 130 -44.14 -8.39 8.79
N THR A 131 -43.55 -7.25 9.10
CA THR A 131 -43.91 -5.97 8.47
C THR A 131 -42.85 -5.53 7.46
N GLN A 132 -43.22 -4.63 6.55
CA GLN A 132 -42.26 -4.00 5.63
C GLN A 132 -41.16 -3.25 6.41
N ASP A 133 -41.49 -2.64 7.56
CA ASP A 133 -40.53 -1.95 8.42
C ASP A 133 -39.53 -2.92 9.08
N GLU A 134 -39.99 -4.08 9.55
CA GLU A 134 -39.11 -5.14 10.07
C GLU A 134 -38.13 -5.61 8.99
N LEU A 135 -38.62 -5.78 7.76
CA LEU A 135 -37.77 -6.19 6.64
C LEU A 135 -36.77 -5.10 6.23
N ALA A 136 -37.21 -3.84 6.21
CA ALA A 136 -36.35 -2.68 5.94
C ALA A 136 -35.29 -2.50 7.03
N GLU A 137 -35.63 -2.74 8.30
CA GLU A 137 -34.68 -2.73 9.41
C GLU A 137 -33.67 -3.88 9.30
N ALA A 138 -34.14 -5.11 9.05
CA ALA A 138 -33.30 -6.29 8.92
C ALA A 138 -32.32 -6.19 7.75
N TRP A 139 -32.73 -5.57 6.65
CA TRP A 139 -31.96 -5.45 5.41
C TRP A 139 -31.37 -4.06 5.19
N ARG A 140 -31.37 -3.20 6.23
CA ARG A 140 -30.93 -1.79 6.16
C ARG A 140 -29.55 -1.62 5.51
N ARG A 141 -28.66 -2.60 5.66
CA ARG A 141 -27.28 -2.55 5.12
C ARG A 141 -27.02 -3.51 3.96
N TYR A 142 -27.57 -4.70 4.04
CA TYR A 142 -27.40 -5.73 3.01
C TYR A 142 -28.47 -6.80 3.15
N VAL A 143 -28.76 -7.45 2.03
CA VAL A 143 -29.58 -8.68 2.02
C VAL A 143 -28.72 -9.86 2.52
N PRO A 144 -29.18 -10.66 3.51
CA PRO A 144 -28.38 -11.69 4.15
C PRO A 144 -27.76 -12.71 3.20
N MET A 145 -26.44 -12.93 3.33
CA MET A 145 -25.73 -13.87 2.47
C MET A 145 -26.11 -15.34 2.70
N GLY A 146 -26.59 -15.67 3.90
CA GLY A 146 -26.99 -17.03 4.30
C GLY A 146 -28.45 -17.38 4.04
N PHE A 147 -29.24 -16.48 3.47
CA PHE A 147 -30.64 -16.78 3.12
C PHE A 147 -30.71 -17.48 1.76
N SER A 148 -31.50 -18.55 1.69
CA SER A 148 -31.84 -19.18 0.42
C SER A 148 -32.79 -18.30 -0.38
N ALA A 149 -32.85 -18.50 -1.70
CA ALA A 149 -33.80 -17.81 -2.58
C ALA A 149 -35.26 -17.94 -2.09
N GLN A 150 -35.65 -19.14 -1.62
CA GLN A 150 -36.98 -19.36 -1.04
C GLN A 150 -37.19 -18.54 0.24
N ARG A 151 -36.19 -18.48 1.14
CA ARG A 151 -36.31 -17.71 2.39
C ARG A 151 -36.39 -16.20 2.14
N LEU A 152 -35.69 -15.70 1.12
CA LEU A 152 -35.81 -14.31 0.67
C LEU A 152 -37.22 -14.01 0.19
N ALA A 153 -37.75 -14.83 -0.73
CA ALA A 153 -39.10 -14.65 -1.25
C ALA A 153 -40.18 -14.80 -0.16
N VAL A 154 -40.03 -15.73 0.78
CA VAL A 154 -40.93 -15.90 1.93
C VAL A 154 -40.95 -14.63 2.78
N ALA A 155 -39.78 -14.05 3.09
CA ALA A 155 -39.70 -12.85 3.92
C ALA A 155 -40.36 -11.63 3.25
N VAL A 156 -40.21 -11.47 1.92
CA VAL A 156 -40.89 -10.40 1.17
C VAL A 156 -42.40 -10.61 1.17
N LEU A 157 -42.88 -11.79 0.78
CA LEU A 157 -44.33 -12.06 0.68
C LEU A 157 -45.01 -11.97 2.06
N ASP A 158 -44.35 -12.44 3.12
CA ASP A 158 -44.87 -12.34 4.49
C ASP A 158 -44.96 -10.88 4.96
N ALA A 159 -43.94 -10.06 4.66
CA ALA A 159 -43.91 -8.64 5.02
C ALA A 159 -44.95 -7.79 4.27
N HIS A 160 -45.25 -8.16 3.02
CA HIS A 160 -46.22 -7.46 2.19
C HIS A 160 -47.66 -7.96 2.38
N GLY A 161 -47.85 -9.16 2.94
CA GLY A 161 -49.17 -9.71 3.27
C GLY A 161 -50.08 -9.97 2.05
N ARG A 162 -49.53 -9.94 0.83
CA ARG A 162 -50.27 -10.14 -0.43
C ARG A 162 -49.48 -11.03 -1.40
N PRO A 163 -50.17 -11.74 -2.30
CA PRO A 163 -49.54 -12.32 -3.47
C PRO A 163 -48.84 -11.23 -4.31
N MET A 164 -47.71 -11.58 -4.91
CA MET A 164 -46.91 -10.68 -5.75
C MET A 164 -46.37 -11.42 -6.98
N THR A 165 -46.07 -10.69 -8.05
CA THR A 165 -45.41 -11.30 -9.21
C THR A 165 -43.95 -11.63 -8.88
N PRO A 166 -43.33 -12.62 -9.57
CA PRO A 166 -41.90 -12.90 -9.41
C PRO A 166 -41.03 -11.66 -9.62
N GLU A 167 -41.39 -10.81 -10.58
CA GLU A 167 -40.69 -9.57 -10.92
C GLU A 167 -40.75 -8.57 -9.77
N GLU A 168 -41.91 -8.39 -9.13
CA GLU A 168 -42.06 -7.50 -7.97
C GLU A 168 -41.16 -7.95 -6.81
N VAL A 169 -41.12 -9.27 -6.53
CA VAL A 169 -40.32 -9.82 -5.44
C VAL A 169 -38.82 -9.72 -5.73
N VAL A 170 -38.41 -10.02 -6.97
CA VAL A 170 -37.00 -9.89 -7.41
C VAL A 170 -36.56 -8.43 -7.35
N ALA A 171 -37.36 -7.51 -7.90
CA ALA A 171 -37.05 -6.08 -7.89
C ALA A 171 -36.93 -5.53 -6.46
N TYR A 172 -37.77 -5.98 -5.51
CA TYR A 172 -37.66 -5.58 -4.11
C TYR A 172 -36.32 -5.99 -3.48
N VAL A 173 -35.85 -7.21 -3.79
CA VAL A 173 -34.55 -7.72 -3.32
C VAL A 173 -33.41 -6.97 -4.01
N GLU A 174 -33.43 -6.85 -5.34
CA GLU A 174 -32.38 -6.20 -6.13
C GLU A 174 -32.22 -4.70 -5.80
N ALA A 175 -33.30 -4.00 -5.45
CA ALA A 175 -33.21 -2.62 -4.96
C ALA A 175 -32.35 -2.47 -3.69
N ARG A 176 -32.04 -3.59 -2.99
CA ARG A 176 -31.30 -3.64 -1.73
C ARG A 176 -30.01 -4.46 -1.81
N THR A 177 -29.65 -4.99 -2.99
CA THR A 177 -28.41 -5.72 -3.22
C THR A 177 -27.97 -5.63 -4.69
N ASP A 178 -26.69 -5.36 -4.90
CA ASP A 178 -26.03 -5.37 -6.21
C ASP A 178 -25.76 -6.79 -6.75
N ARG A 179 -25.97 -7.80 -5.91
CA ARG A 179 -25.80 -9.21 -6.26
C ARG A 179 -27.18 -9.78 -6.61
N GLY A 180 -27.35 -10.40 -7.78
CA GLY A 180 -28.59 -11.10 -8.14
C GLY A 180 -28.85 -12.32 -7.25
N ARG A 181 -29.50 -12.12 -6.10
CA ARG A 181 -29.70 -13.14 -5.05
C ARG A 181 -30.96 -13.99 -5.25
N LEU A 182 -31.89 -13.50 -6.06
CA LEU A 182 -33.16 -14.12 -6.36
C LEU A 182 -33.42 -13.94 -7.85
N SER A 183 -33.96 -14.96 -8.52
CA SER A 183 -34.32 -14.90 -9.93
C SER A 183 -35.78 -15.30 -10.11
N MET A 184 -36.39 -14.86 -11.21
CA MET A 184 -37.78 -15.20 -11.56
C MET A 184 -37.99 -16.72 -11.65
N GLY A 185 -36.95 -17.47 -12.04
CA GLY A 185 -36.98 -18.94 -12.15
C GLY A 185 -36.77 -19.68 -10.82
N ALA A 186 -36.57 -18.99 -9.69
CA ALA A 186 -36.21 -19.61 -8.41
C ALA A 186 -37.26 -20.64 -7.94
N ALA A 187 -38.53 -20.47 -8.31
CA ALA A 187 -39.62 -21.37 -7.96
C ALA A 187 -39.40 -22.82 -8.44
N ARG A 188 -38.67 -23.02 -9.54
CA ARG A 188 -38.35 -24.36 -10.09
C ARG A 188 -37.44 -25.19 -9.20
N HIS A 189 -36.77 -24.55 -8.24
CA HIS A 189 -35.80 -25.18 -7.34
C HIS A 189 -36.32 -25.26 -5.91
N TRP A 190 -37.55 -24.83 -5.65
CA TRP A 190 -38.18 -25.07 -4.35
C TRP A 190 -38.62 -26.54 -4.29
N GLY A 191 -38.44 -27.16 -3.13
CA GLY A 191 -38.73 -28.59 -2.94
C GLY A 191 -40.20 -28.94 -3.18
N ARG A 192 -40.54 -30.22 -3.05
CA ARG A 192 -41.89 -30.75 -3.34
C ARG A 192 -43.01 -30.14 -2.50
N ASP A 193 -42.70 -29.60 -1.33
CA ASP A 193 -43.64 -28.89 -0.45
C ASP A 193 -43.10 -27.48 -0.14
N PRO A 194 -43.32 -26.49 -1.03
CA PRO A 194 -42.78 -25.16 -0.83
C PRO A 194 -43.72 -24.29 0.01
N ALA A 195 -43.14 -23.39 0.79
CA ALA A 195 -43.86 -22.34 1.53
C ALA A 195 -44.49 -21.27 0.64
N ILE A 196 -44.18 -21.27 -0.65
CA ILE A 196 -44.70 -20.36 -1.66
C ILE A 196 -45.32 -21.22 -2.75
N ARG A 197 -46.61 -21.00 -3.02
CA ARG A 197 -47.33 -21.59 -4.14
C ARG A 197 -47.27 -20.64 -5.33
N VAL A 198 -47.00 -21.17 -6.51
CA VAL A 198 -47.21 -20.44 -7.76
C VAL A 198 -48.66 -20.64 -8.17
N ARG A 199 -49.44 -19.56 -8.24
CA ARG A 199 -50.83 -19.57 -8.70
C ARG A 199 -50.91 -19.80 -10.22
N GLU A 200 -52.11 -20.08 -10.72
CA GLU A 200 -52.34 -20.28 -12.16
C GLU A 200 -52.02 -19.04 -13.00
N ASP A 201 -52.18 -17.85 -12.42
CA ASP A 201 -51.81 -16.55 -12.99
C ASP A 201 -50.29 -16.26 -12.93
N GLY A 202 -49.48 -17.18 -12.39
CA GLY A 202 -48.04 -17.05 -12.23
C GLY A 202 -47.60 -16.28 -10.98
N TRP A 203 -48.53 -15.79 -10.15
CA TRP A 203 -48.19 -15.04 -8.95
C TRP A 203 -47.67 -15.95 -7.85
N TRP A 204 -46.75 -15.41 -7.04
CA TRP A 204 -46.24 -16.08 -5.87
C TRP A 204 -47.12 -15.76 -4.66
N GLU A 205 -47.64 -16.80 -4.03
CA GLU A 205 -48.50 -16.71 -2.86
C GLU A 205 -47.90 -17.48 -1.69
N LEU A 206 -47.80 -16.82 -0.54
CA LEU A 206 -47.31 -17.44 0.68
C LEU A 206 -48.34 -18.44 1.24
N ARG A 207 -47.87 -19.57 1.76
CA ARG A 207 -48.66 -20.50 2.60
C ARG A 207 -48.36 -20.18 4.07
N PRO A 208 -49.22 -19.41 4.78
CA PRO A 208 -48.88 -18.83 6.08
C PRO A 208 -48.58 -19.88 7.15
N ASP A 209 -49.22 -21.04 7.07
CA ASP A 209 -49.11 -22.14 8.04
C ASP A 209 -47.87 -23.03 7.84
N HIS A 210 -47.05 -22.75 6.82
CA HIS A 210 -45.87 -23.56 6.52
C HIS A 210 -44.70 -23.23 7.48
N ASP A 211 -44.02 -24.23 8.03
CA ASP A 211 -42.95 -24.06 9.03
C ASP A 211 -41.80 -23.13 8.57
N ALA A 212 -41.46 -23.16 7.28
CA ALA A 212 -40.48 -22.25 6.70
C ALA A 212 -40.85 -20.75 6.83
N VAL A 213 -42.13 -20.39 6.94
CA VAL A 213 -42.58 -19.01 7.20
C VAL A 213 -42.20 -18.59 8.62
N ARG A 214 -42.52 -19.41 9.62
CA ARG A 214 -42.09 -19.19 11.02
C ARG A 214 -40.56 -19.14 11.14
N SER A 215 -39.86 -20.02 10.42
CA SER A 215 -38.39 -20.01 10.34
C SER A 215 -37.84 -18.71 9.74
N ALA A 216 -38.44 -18.20 8.67
CA ALA A 216 -38.06 -16.95 8.02
C ALA A 216 -38.31 -15.74 8.94
N ARG A 217 -39.49 -15.65 9.58
CA ARG A 217 -39.83 -14.62 10.58
C ARG A 217 -38.79 -14.56 11.69
N ARG A 218 -38.47 -15.71 12.29
CA ARG A 218 -37.42 -15.83 13.32
C ARG A 218 -36.06 -15.36 12.80
N ALA A 219 -35.68 -15.78 11.59
CA ALA A 219 -34.39 -15.42 11.01
C ALA A 219 -34.27 -13.90 10.75
N VAL A 220 -35.32 -13.26 10.24
CA VAL A 220 -35.37 -11.80 10.06
C VAL A 220 -35.24 -11.09 11.40
N ARG A 221 -35.99 -11.51 12.42
CA ARG A 221 -35.92 -10.87 13.75
C ARG A 221 -34.58 -11.06 14.45
N VAL A 222 -33.94 -12.22 14.31
CA VAL A 222 -32.54 -12.43 14.77
C VAL A 222 -31.58 -11.46 14.08
N LEU A 223 -31.79 -11.14 12.80
CA LEU A 223 -30.99 -10.14 12.10
C LEU A 223 -31.26 -8.74 12.64
N ILE A 224 -32.52 -8.39 12.93
CA ILE A 224 -32.86 -7.11 13.57
C ILE A 224 -32.18 -6.99 14.94
N GLU A 225 -32.24 -8.02 15.79
CA GLU A 225 -31.54 -8.02 17.09
C GLU A 225 -30.03 -7.90 16.95
N ALA A 226 -29.43 -8.57 15.95
CA ALA A 226 -28.01 -8.43 15.65
C ALA A 226 -27.67 -7.01 15.18
N GLU A 227 -28.51 -6.42 14.34
CA GLU A 227 -28.34 -5.05 13.82
C GLU A 227 -28.49 -4.01 14.92
N ARG A 228 -29.51 -4.11 15.77
CA ARG A 228 -29.71 -3.26 16.96
C ARG A 228 -28.53 -3.38 17.94
N ARG A 229 -28.09 -4.61 18.27
CA ARG A 229 -26.90 -4.81 19.12
C ARG A 229 -25.63 -4.23 18.50
N ALA A 230 -25.46 -4.37 17.19
CA ALA A 230 -24.34 -3.81 16.47
C ALA A 230 -24.41 -2.28 16.41
N ALA A 231 -25.60 -1.68 16.32
CA ALA A 231 -25.80 -0.24 16.28
C ALA A 231 -25.14 0.48 17.46
N HIS A 232 -25.28 -0.07 18.67
CA HIS A 232 -24.69 0.48 19.90
C HIS A 232 -23.16 0.37 19.97
N ARG A 233 -22.55 -0.53 19.18
CA ARG A 233 -21.10 -0.72 19.12
C ARG A 233 -20.47 -0.01 17.92
N ARG A 234 -21.25 0.73 17.14
CA ARG A 234 -20.74 1.42 15.96
C ARG A 234 -20.21 2.78 16.33
N PRO A 235 -19.07 3.18 15.75
CA PRO A 235 -18.67 4.57 15.81
C PRO A 235 -19.63 5.43 15.00
N CYS A 236 -19.87 6.65 15.50
CA CYS A 236 -20.72 7.64 14.83
C CYS A 236 -20.20 7.90 13.40
N PRO A 237 -21.03 7.78 12.35
CA PRO A 237 -20.60 8.01 10.96
C PRO A 237 -19.97 9.39 10.73
N ALA A 238 -20.53 10.44 11.33
CA ALA A 238 -19.97 11.79 11.25
C ALA A 238 -18.60 11.88 11.93
N ALA A 239 -18.39 11.19 13.06
CA ALA A 239 -17.10 11.12 13.71
C ALA A 239 -16.07 10.36 12.86
N VAL A 240 -16.46 9.24 12.24
CA VAL A 240 -15.60 8.49 11.31
C VAL A 240 -15.21 9.36 10.11
N ALA A 241 -16.17 10.06 9.50
CA ALA A 241 -15.93 10.95 8.37
C ALA A 241 -14.99 12.11 8.76
N ALA A 242 -15.17 12.72 9.94
CA ALA A 242 -14.29 13.77 10.44
C ALA A 242 -12.86 13.27 10.69
N VAL A 243 -12.70 12.07 11.27
CA VAL A 243 -11.38 11.44 11.44
C VAL A 243 -10.74 11.15 10.09
N GLN A 244 -11.49 10.60 9.13
CA GLN A 244 -10.99 10.32 7.79
C GLN A 244 -10.53 11.61 7.09
N GLN A 245 -11.34 12.66 7.13
CA GLN A 245 -10.98 13.95 6.53
C GLN A 245 -9.72 14.56 7.16
N ARG A 246 -9.56 14.45 8.48
CA ARG A 246 -8.33 14.91 9.14
C ARG A 246 -7.11 14.12 8.68
N LEU A 247 -7.21 12.78 8.65
CA LEU A 247 -6.12 11.92 8.21
C LEU A 247 -5.76 12.16 6.73
N ASP A 248 -6.75 12.43 5.88
CA ASP A 248 -6.53 12.76 4.48
C ASP A 248 -5.78 14.10 4.33
N ARG A 249 -6.13 15.12 5.14
CA ARG A 249 -5.38 16.39 5.18
C ARG A 249 -3.95 16.21 5.68
N GLU A 250 -3.75 15.47 6.77
CA GLU A 250 -2.40 15.18 7.29
C GLU A 250 -1.55 14.44 6.25
N ARG A 251 -2.15 13.49 5.53
CA ARG A 251 -1.51 12.79 4.41
C ARG A 251 -1.15 13.77 3.30
N ASP A 252 -2.07 14.62 2.87
CA ASP A 252 -1.85 15.60 1.80
C ASP A 252 -0.77 16.63 2.17
N ASP A 253 -0.75 17.10 3.41
CA ASP A 253 0.28 18.02 3.93
C ASP A 253 1.66 17.36 3.94
N HIS A 254 1.76 16.11 4.40
CA HIS A 254 3.01 15.36 4.36
C HIS A 254 3.44 15.04 2.92
N ALA A 255 2.50 14.70 2.03
CA ALA A 255 2.75 14.53 0.61
C ALA A 255 3.35 15.79 -0.02
N ALA A 256 2.80 16.97 0.31
CA ALA A 256 3.31 18.26 -0.15
C ALA A 256 4.69 18.60 0.44
N ALA A 257 4.96 18.21 1.69
CA ALA A 257 6.30 18.33 2.27
C ALA A 257 7.32 17.43 1.54
N LEU A 258 6.96 16.17 1.27
CA LEU A 258 7.79 15.25 0.49
C LEU A 258 8.02 15.76 -0.93
N ALA A 259 6.99 16.30 -1.59
CA ALA A 259 7.12 16.83 -2.96
C ALA A 259 8.13 17.99 -3.06
N ARG A 260 8.33 18.76 -1.98
CA ARG A 260 9.30 19.87 -1.92
C ARG A 260 10.73 19.42 -1.68
N MET A 261 10.94 18.21 -1.15
CA MET A 261 12.27 17.67 -0.89
C MET A 261 13.03 17.42 -2.19
N ARG A 262 14.28 17.83 -2.27
CA ARG A 262 15.16 17.59 -3.42
C ARG A 262 15.75 16.19 -3.36
N ARG A 263 15.73 15.49 -4.49
CA ARG A 263 16.18 14.10 -4.60
C ARG A 263 17.35 13.96 -5.54
N VAL A 264 18.37 13.22 -5.11
CA VAL A 264 19.49 12.81 -5.96
C VAL A 264 19.63 11.31 -5.97
N LEU A 265 19.90 10.74 -7.15
CA LEU A 265 20.35 9.36 -7.26
C LEU A 265 21.87 9.33 -7.33
N ILE A 266 22.47 8.39 -6.61
CA ILE A 266 23.89 8.13 -6.64
C ILE A 266 24.16 6.75 -7.24
N CYS A 267 25.11 6.69 -8.18
CA CYS A 267 25.60 5.46 -8.77
C CYS A 267 27.14 5.49 -8.77
N ALA A 268 27.76 4.61 -7.99
CA ALA A 268 29.22 4.52 -7.88
C ALA A 268 29.78 3.33 -8.67
N CYS A 269 30.98 3.50 -9.24
CA CYS A 269 31.70 2.43 -9.92
C CYS A 269 33.19 2.45 -9.58
N PRO A 270 33.76 1.33 -9.07
CA PRO A 270 33.04 0.22 -8.45
C PRO A 270 32.42 0.66 -7.11
N ALA A 271 31.39 -0.05 -6.61
CA ALA A 271 30.65 0.40 -5.42
C ALA A 271 31.45 0.29 -4.11
N ASP A 272 32.39 -0.65 -4.04
CA ASP A 272 33.23 -0.95 -2.86
C ASP A 272 34.46 -0.06 -2.73
N ARG A 273 34.94 0.50 -3.85
CA ARG A 273 35.99 1.51 -3.87
C ARG A 273 35.71 2.49 -5.01
N PRO A 274 34.78 3.44 -4.83
CA PRO A 274 34.37 4.34 -5.89
C PRO A 274 35.55 5.07 -6.55
N GLU A 275 35.73 4.85 -7.85
CA GLU A 275 36.68 5.60 -8.68
C GLU A 275 35.95 6.68 -9.51
N ALA A 276 34.65 6.48 -9.71
CA ALA A 276 33.74 7.49 -10.21
C ALA A 276 32.34 7.37 -9.60
N VAL A 277 31.63 8.48 -9.60
CA VAL A 277 30.25 8.59 -9.12
C VAL A 277 29.43 9.38 -10.13
N VAL A 278 28.22 8.91 -10.40
CA VAL A 278 27.18 9.70 -11.06
C VAL A 278 26.21 10.21 -10.01
N LEU A 279 25.97 11.52 -10.04
CA LEU A 279 24.90 12.20 -9.32
C LEU A 279 23.82 12.60 -10.32
N LEU A 280 22.57 12.20 -10.05
CA LEU A 280 21.43 12.48 -10.92
C LEU A 280 20.35 13.21 -10.11
N ASP A 281 20.12 14.49 -10.41
CA ASP A 281 19.01 15.28 -9.85
C ASP A 281 17.70 14.77 -10.47
N VAL A 282 16.83 14.19 -9.63
CA VAL A 282 15.63 13.48 -10.06
C VAL A 282 14.62 14.43 -10.68
N GLU A 283 14.46 15.62 -10.11
CA GLU A 283 13.50 16.62 -10.54
C GLU A 283 13.95 17.32 -11.83
N ARG A 284 15.22 17.73 -11.89
CA ARG A 284 15.77 18.45 -13.04
C ARG A 284 16.23 17.54 -14.18
N ARG A 285 16.36 16.23 -13.93
CA ARG A 285 16.94 15.25 -14.86
C ARG A 285 18.32 15.68 -15.34
N GLN A 286 19.13 16.22 -14.44
CA GLN A 286 20.52 16.61 -14.69
C GLN A 286 21.45 15.52 -14.18
N ILE A 287 22.47 15.20 -14.97
CA ILE A 287 23.47 14.19 -14.64
C ILE A 287 24.84 14.85 -14.54
N GLU A 288 25.52 14.63 -13.43
CA GLU A 288 26.91 14.99 -13.21
C GLU A 288 27.70 13.71 -12.95
N THR A 289 28.84 13.55 -13.64
CA THR A 289 29.77 12.43 -13.41
C THR A 289 31.05 13.01 -12.84
N LEU A 290 31.44 12.53 -11.67
CA LEU A 290 32.64 12.91 -10.94
C LEU A 290 33.61 11.72 -10.93
N SER A 291 34.89 11.95 -11.22
CA SER A 291 35.90 10.89 -11.23
C SER A 291 37.26 11.37 -10.72
N GLY A 292 38.07 10.44 -10.21
CA GLY A 292 39.41 10.77 -9.69
C GLY A 292 39.36 11.83 -8.59
N GLY A 293 40.12 12.92 -8.74
CA GLY A 293 40.16 14.01 -7.75
C GLY A 293 38.85 14.81 -7.61
N GLU A 294 37.91 14.68 -8.54
CA GLU A 294 36.59 15.32 -8.43
C GLU A 294 35.71 14.66 -7.35
N LEU A 295 36.06 13.44 -6.91
CA LEU A 295 35.31 12.73 -5.87
C LEU A 295 35.32 13.46 -4.52
N ASP A 296 36.34 14.27 -4.26
CA ASP A 296 36.42 15.09 -3.05
C ASP A 296 35.28 16.13 -2.97
N GLN A 297 34.67 16.47 -4.10
CA GLN A 297 33.56 17.43 -4.19
C GLN A 297 32.18 16.77 -3.97
N VAL A 298 32.09 15.44 -3.88
CA VAL A 298 30.80 14.72 -3.75
C VAL A 298 30.02 15.20 -2.54
N GLY A 299 30.69 15.44 -1.41
CA GLY A 299 30.02 15.92 -0.18
C GLY A 299 29.36 17.29 -0.36
N GLU A 300 30.05 18.23 -1.01
CA GLU A 300 29.51 19.55 -1.33
C GLU A 300 28.32 19.42 -2.29
N ARG A 301 28.46 18.60 -3.34
CA ARG A 301 27.40 18.36 -4.33
C ARG A 301 26.16 17.69 -3.75
N LEU A 302 26.31 16.81 -2.77
CA LEU A 302 25.19 16.14 -2.08
C LEU A 302 24.52 17.03 -1.03
N SER A 303 25.20 18.07 -0.53
CA SER A 303 24.69 18.94 0.53
C SER A 303 23.28 19.53 0.29
N PRO A 304 22.88 19.94 -0.93
CA PRO A 304 21.60 20.59 -1.17
C PRO A 304 20.40 19.64 -1.29
N TYR A 305 20.62 18.33 -1.17
CA TYR A 305 19.58 17.31 -1.32
C TYR A 305 19.11 16.79 0.03
N ASP A 306 17.80 16.60 0.15
CA ASP A 306 17.14 16.08 1.36
C ASP A 306 17.06 14.54 1.34
N ILE A 307 17.01 13.98 0.12
CA ILE A 307 16.88 12.55 -0.13
C ILE A 307 18.00 12.09 -1.06
N VAL A 308 18.76 11.09 -0.62
CA VAL A 308 19.77 10.41 -1.44
C VAL A 308 19.30 8.99 -1.68
N ALA A 309 19.22 8.58 -2.94
CA ALA A 309 18.78 7.25 -3.32
C ALA A 309 19.81 6.54 -4.18
N GLY A 310 19.83 5.21 -4.15
CA GLY A 310 20.79 4.44 -4.94
C GLY A 310 20.70 2.96 -4.62
N VAL A 311 21.41 2.15 -5.41
CA VAL A 311 21.60 0.73 -5.10
C VAL A 311 22.71 0.63 -4.06
N ASP A 312 22.42 0.00 -2.92
CA ASP A 312 23.30 -0.08 -1.76
C ASP A 312 23.78 1.32 -1.31
N VAL A 313 22.88 2.30 -1.29
CA VAL A 313 23.20 3.73 -1.09
C VAL A 313 23.99 3.99 0.19
N ARG A 314 23.61 3.31 1.28
CA ARG A 314 24.31 3.43 2.57
C ARG A 314 25.76 2.96 2.48
N TYR A 315 25.97 1.84 1.80
CA TYR A 315 27.28 1.27 1.57
C TYR A 315 28.15 2.22 0.73
N VAL A 316 27.58 2.74 -0.37
CA VAL A 316 28.26 3.67 -1.28
C VAL A 316 28.67 4.96 -0.56
N LEU A 317 27.76 5.59 0.20
CA LEU A 317 28.07 6.83 0.92
C LEU A 317 29.20 6.63 1.94
N ARG A 318 29.24 5.47 2.61
CA ARG A 318 30.35 5.14 3.51
C ARG A 318 31.69 5.00 2.78
N GLN A 319 31.73 4.33 1.62
CA GLN A 319 32.97 4.24 0.85
C GLN A 319 33.45 5.61 0.34
N LEU A 320 32.54 6.56 0.19
CA LEU A 320 32.82 7.95 -0.14
C LEU A 320 33.15 8.81 1.10
N GLY A 321 33.09 8.25 2.31
CA GLY A 321 33.32 9.00 3.56
C GLY A 321 32.25 10.06 3.84
N PHE A 322 31.05 9.96 3.25
CA PHE A 322 29.98 10.93 3.40
C PHE A 322 29.03 10.55 4.53
N ASP A 323 28.87 11.43 5.53
CA ASP A 323 27.83 11.31 6.56
C ASP A 323 26.51 11.89 6.05
N PRO A 324 25.45 11.07 5.88
CA PRO A 324 24.15 11.55 5.45
C PRO A 324 23.47 12.47 6.48
N GLY A 325 23.85 12.41 7.76
CA GLY A 325 23.18 13.13 8.84
C GLY A 325 21.71 12.72 8.96
N THR A 326 20.81 13.71 8.98
CA THR A 326 19.34 13.49 9.06
C THR A 326 18.68 13.30 7.69
N ARG A 327 19.43 13.16 6.61
CA ARG A 327 18.86 12.97 5.26
C ARG A 327 18.15 11.63 5.14
N ARG A 328 17.14 11.58 4.27
CA ARG A 328 16.45 10.31 3.97
C ARG A 328 17.28 9.50 2.98
N LEU A 329 17.45 8.21 3.25
CA LEU A 329 18.20 7.30 2.39
C LEU A 329 17.29 6.27 1.75
N HIS A 330 17.04 6.44 0.45
CA HIS A 330 16.19 5.55 -0.33
C HIS A 330 17.02 4.40 -0.91
N GLU A 331 16.97 3.26 -0.22
CA GLU A 331 17.66 2.04 -0.64
C GLU A 331 16.92 1.39 -1.81
N ILE A 332 17.45 1.55 -3.02
CA ILE A 332 16.91 0.94 -4.25
C ILE A 332 17.48 -0.47 -4.37
N GLY A 333 17.16 -1.29 -3.38
CA GLY A 333 17.56 -2.68 -3.28
C GLY A 333 16.41 -3.63 -3.59
N LEU A 334 16.75 -4.89 -3.85
CA LEU A 334 15.75 -5.94 -3.98
C LEU A 334 15.17 -6.27 -2.59
N PRO A 335 13.84 -6.15 -2.38
CA PRO A 335 13.22 -6.56 -1.12
C PRO A 335 13.37 -8.06 -0.88
N GLN A 336 13.54 -8.84 -1.95
CA GLN A 336 13.68 -10.29 -1.95
C GLN A 336 14.72 -10.71 -2.97
N LYS A 337 15.69 -11.53 -2.55
CA LYS A 337 16.81 -11.99 -3.41
C LYS A 337 16.46 -13.25 -4.22
N THR A 338 15.44 -13.99 -3.82
CA THR A 338 15.08 -15.29 -4.42
C THR A 338 13.59 -15.53 -4.44
N TRP A 339 13.05 -16.13 -5.50
CA TRP A 339 11.64 -16.52 -5.60
C TRP A 339 11.49 -18.02 -5.85
N ARG A 340 10.61 -18.70 -5.10
CA ARG A 340 10.33 -20.12 -5.33
C ARG A 340 9.26 -20.25 -6.43
N LEU A 341 9.64 -20.83 -7.56
CA LEU A 341 8.77 -20.93 -8.75
C LEU A 341 7.77 -22.08 -8.65
N ASN A 342 8.08 -23.16 -7.93
CA ASN A 342 7.20 -24.32 -7.84
C ASN A 342 7.39 -25.13 -6.55
N ARG A 343 6.47 -26.08 -6.32
CA ARG A 343 6.54 -27.02 -5.19
C ARG A 343 7.79 -27.91 -5.24
N ARG A 344 8.35 -28.18 -6.42
CA ARG A 344 9.60 -28.94 -6.62
C ARG A 344 10.88 -28.19 -6.20
N GLY A 345 10.77 -26.94 -5.74
CA GLY A 345 11.87 -26.20 -5.13
C GLY A 345 12.76 -25.44 -6.11
N ARG A 346 12.36 -25.26 -7.38
CA ARG A 346 13.12 -24.41 -8.31
C ARG A 346 13.08 -22.95 -7.81
N VAL A 347 14.26 -22.34 -7.68
CA VAL A 347 14.41 -20.96 -7.20
C VAL A 347 14.92 -20.07 -8.33
N LEU A 348 14.27 -18.93 -8.52
CA LEU A 348 14.73 -17.83 -9.35
C LEU A 348 15.57 -16.87 -8.49
N LYS A 349 16.81 -16.61 -8.89
CA LYS A 349 17.60 -15.51 -8.32
C LYS A 349 17.09 -14.20 -8.90
N ILE A 350 16.57 -13.33 -8.05
CA ILE A 350 16.12 -12.00 -8.45
C ILE A 350 17.36 -11.12 -8.52
N THR A 351 17.54 -10.40 -9.64
CA THR A 351 18.62 -9.44 -9.85
C THR A 351 18.02 -8.06 -10.14
N MET A 352 18.77 -6.99 -9.86
CA MET A 352 18.33 -5.63 -10.21
C MET A 352 18.08 -5.51 -11.71
N ALA A 353 18.90 -6.14 -12.56
CA ALA A 353 18.69 -6.14 -14.00
C ALA A 353 17.35 -6.78 -14.40
N LEU A 354 16.96 -7.89 -13.75
CA LEU A 354 15.68 -8.54 -13.98
C LEU A 354 14.50 -7.64 -13.57
N VAL A 355 14.60 -6.97 -12.42
CA VAL A 355 13.55 -6.07 -11.93
C VAL A 355 13.43 -4.81 -12.79
N VAL A 356 14.54 -4.21 -13.20
CA VAL A 356 14.54 -3.05 -14.11
C VAL A 356 13.97 -3.44 -15.48
N GLY A 357 14.35 -4.61 -16.02
CA GLY A 357 13.79 -5.10 -17.28
C GLY A 357 12.29 -5.38 -17.19
N GLY A 358 11.84 -6.01 -16.09
CA GLY A 358 10.43 -6.33 -15.87
C GLY A 358 9.55 -5.12 -15.56
N SER A 359 10.05 -4.15 -14.81
CA SER A 359 9.32 -2.95 -14.40
C SER A 359 9.31 -1.88 -15.48
N CYS A 360 10.46 -1.66 -16.12
CA CYS A 360 10.71 -0.47 -16.94
C CYS A 360 10.93 -0.78 -18.43
N GLY A 361 10.90 -2.06 -18.83
CA GLY A 361 11.11 -2.46 -20.22
C GLY A 361 12.51 -2.14 -20.77
N ILE A 362 13.50 -1.94 -19.90
CA ILE A 362 14.88 -1.68 -20.29
C ILE A 362 15.59 -3.03 -20.47
N GLY A 363 16.03 -3.32 -21.70
CA GLY A 363 16.56 -4.66 -22.02
C GLY A 363 17.98 -4.95 -21.52
N ARG A 364 18.83 -3.94 -21.32
CA ARG A 364 20.25 -4.10 -20.89
C ARG A 364 20.66 -3.13 -19.77
N PRO A 365 19.95 -3.12 -18.63
CA PRO A 365 20.31 -2.30 -17.48
C PRO A 365 21.57 -2.88 -16.79
N PHE A 366 22.38 -2.02 -16.18
CA PHE A 366 23.61 -2.36 -15.46
C PHE A 366 24.65 -3.05 -16.33
N GLY A 367 25.65 -2.27 -16.77
CA GLY A 367 26.67 -2.77 -17.68
C GLY A 367 27.49 -3.87 -17.04
N ASP A 368 28.23 -4.60 -17.87
CA ASP A 368 29.29 -5.45 -17.33
C ASP A 368 30.30 -4.55 -16.60
N THR A 369 30.38 -4.71 -15.28
CA THR A 369 31.26 -3.94 -14.41
C THR A 369 32.71 -4.11 -14.81
N ALA A 370 33.14 -5.33 -15.20
CA ALA A 370 34.52 -5.58 -15.60
C ALA A 370 34.88 -4.79 -16.86
N ARG A 371 33.97 -4.77 -17.84
CA ARG A 371 34.12 -3.98 -19.07
C ARG A 371 34.08 -2.48 -18.81
N THR A 372 33.24 -2.03 -17.87
CA THR A 372 33.14 -0.62 -17.49
C THR A 372 34.45 -0.16 -16.83
N LEU A 373 35.01 -0.96 -15.93
CA LEU A 373 36.32 -0.69 -15.31
C LEU A 373 37.46 -0.74 -16.34
N ALA A 374 37.39 -1.63 -17.34
CA ALA A 374 38.36 -1.63 -18.44
C ALA A 374 38.36 -0.29 -19.20
N TYR A 375 37.20 0.32 -19.46
CA TYR A 375 37.15 1.65 -20.07
C TYR A 375 37.85 2.72 -19.22
N LEU A 376 37.73 2.65 -17.90
CA LEU A 376 38.39 3.57 -17.00
C LEU A 376 39.92 3.37 -17.03
N ARG A 377 40.39 2.13 -16.94
CA ARG A 377 41.82 1.76 -16.99
C ARG A 377 42.48 2.11 -18.32
N ASP A 378 41.77 1.93 -19.42
CA ASP A 378 42.26 2.21 -20.77
C ASP A 378 42.15 3.71 -21.15
N GLY A 379 41.75 4.58 -20.22
CA GLY A 379 41.58 6.02 -20.47
C GLY A 379 40.41 6.39 -21.40
N GLN A 380 39.48 5.46 -21.66
CA GLN A 380 38.33 5.65 -22.55
C GLN A 380 37.16 6.38 -21.82
N GLN A 381 37.46 7.56 -21.28
CA GLN A 381 36.58 8.33 -20.38
C GLN A 381 35.16 8.55 -20.94
N ALA A 382 35.03 8.88 -22.23
CA ALA A 382 33.72 9.10 -22.84
C ALA A 382 32.84 7.83 -22.86
N LYS A 383 33.44 6.66 -23.08
CA LYS A 383 32.70 5.37 -23.07
C LYS A 383 32.34 4.96 -21.65
N PHE A 384 33.27 5.14 -20.72
CA PHE A 384 33.05 4.90 -19.30
C PHE A 384 31.88 5.75 -18.77
N ARG A 385 31.95 7.07 -18.96
CA ARG A 385 30.91 8.02 -18.55
C ARG A 385 29.55 7.66 -19.15
N ARG A 386 29.47 7.47 -20.48
CA ARG A 386 28.21 7.11 -21.14
C ARG A 386 27.59 5.83 -20.57
N ARG A 387 28.40 4.83 -20.20
CA ARG A 387 27.90 3.59 -19.61
C ARG A 387 27.39 3.79 -18.19
N LEU A 388 28.14 4.50 -17.36
CA LEU A 388 27.75 4.76 -15.97
C LEU A 388 26.48 5.64 -15.90
N GLU A 389 26.39 6.66 -16.75
CA GLU A 389 25.18 7.48 -16.88
C GLU A 389 23.97 6.67 -17.36
N ALA A 390 24.16 5.70 -18.28
CA ALA A 390 23.07 4.81 -18.71
C ALA A 390 22.56 3.90 -17.58
N ASP A 391 23.44 3.48 -16.68
CA ASP A 391 23.07 2.71 -15.50
C ASP A 391 22.32 3.60 -14.49
N ALA A 392 22.76 4.85 -14.28
CA ALA A 392 22.02 5.82 -13.46
C ALA A 392 20.61 6.13 -14.00
N LYS A 393 20.45 6.23 -15.33
CA LYS A 393 19.13 6.36 -15.99
C LYS A 393 18.24 5.15 -15.75
N SER A 394 18.83 3.95 -15.71
CA SER A 394 18.10 2.71 -15.39
C SER A 394 17.61 2.70 -13.94
N VAL A 395 18.44 3.18 -13.00
CA VAL A 395 18.06 3.36 -11.59
C VAL A 395 16.96 4.42 -11.46
N LEU A 396 17.03 5.53 -12.19
CA LEU A 396 15.96 6.54 -12.19
C LEU A 396 14.62 5.98 -12.65
N ALA A 397 14.61 5.23 -13.75
CA ALA A 397 13.39 4.62 -14.26
C ALA A 397 12.74 3.72 -13.19
N LEU A 398 13.53 2.89 -12.52
CA LEU A 398 13.04 2.02 -11.45
C LEU A 398 12.57 2.81 -10.23
N TYR A 399 13.32 3.84 -9.84
CA TYR A 399 12.98 4.71 -8.73
C TYR A 399 11.62 5.38 -8.93
N GLN A 400 11.40 5.97 -10.11
CA GLN A 400 10.14 6.61 -10.49
C GLN A 400 9.00 5.60 -10.60
N TYR A 401 9.23 4.44 -11.21
CA TYR A 401 8.23 3.36 -11.27
C TYR A 401 7.82 2.90 -9.87
N GLY A 402 8.79 2.66 -8.98
CA GLY A 402 8.56 2.27 -7.61
C GLY A 402 7.75 3.30 -6.81
N ARG A 403 8.04 4.59 -7.00
CA ARG A 403 7.25 5.68 -6.39
C ARG A 403 5.84 5.78 -6.95
N LEU A 404 5.68 5.58 -8.26
CA LEU A 404 4.37 5.64 -8.91
C LEU A 404 3.47 4.48 -8.47
N HIS A 405 4.01 3.26 -8.38
CA HIS A 405 3.22 2.05 -8.10
C HIS A 405 3.28 1.56 -6.65
N HIS A 406 4.11 2.18 -5.81
CA HIS A 406 4.52 1.67 -4.48
C HIS A 406 5.09 0.24 -4.56
N GLY A 407 5.60 -0.14 -5.72
CA GLY A 407 6.04 -1.49 -6.04
C GLY A 407 6.82 -1.57 -7.34
N VAL A 408 7.53 -2.68 -7.51
CA VAL A 408 8.31 -3.00 -8.70
C VAL A 408 7.88 -4.35 -9.25
N ARG A 409 7.96 -4.51 -10.56
CA ARG A 409 7.44 -5.68 -11.26
C ARG A 409 8.55 -6.69 -11.52
N LEU A 410 8.32 -7.92 -11.10
CA LEU A 410 9.14 -9.08 -11.42
C LEU A 410 8.50 -9.86 -12.57
N ARG A 411 9.08 -9.74 -13.77
CA ARG A 411 8.63 -10.51 -14.95
C ARG A 411 9.69 -11.54 -15.34
N TRP A 412 9.30 -12.81 -15.37
CA TRP A 412 10.18 -13.90 -15.81
C TRP A 412 9.37 -15.09 -16.34
N GLY A 413 9.39 -15.31 -17.66
CA GLY A 413 8.57 -16.34 -18.30
C GLY A 413 7.08 -16.11 -18.01
N PHE A 414 6.45 -17.00 -17.24
CA PHE A 414 5.05 -16.89 -16.82
C PHE A 414 4.84 -16.06 -15.55
N LEU A 415 5.93 -15.72 -14.83
CA LEU A 415 5.85 -14.97 -13.58
C LEU A 415 5.65 -13.48 -13.88
N ASP A 416 4.65 -12.87 -13.24
CA ASP A 416 4.33 -11.43 -13.36
C ASP A 416 3.79 -10.92 -12.01
N GLU A 417 4.72 -10.61 -11.11
CA GLU A 417 4.42 -10.28 -9.71
C GLU A 417 4.85 -8.86 -9.36
N MET A 418 4.14 -8.24 -8.42
CA MET A 418 4.52 -6.97 -7.82
C MET A 418 5.22 -7.22 -6.49
N LEU A 419 6.43 -6.70 -6.36
CA LEU A 419 7.19 -6.65 -5.11
C LEU A 419 7.08 -5.24 -4.53
N PRO A 420 7.04 -5.08 -3.19
CA PRO A 420 6.99 -3.75 -2.58
C PRO A 420 8.26 -2.95 -2.90
N ALA A 421 8.10 -1.65 -3.11
CA ALA A 421 9.22 -0.71 -3.28
C ALA A 421 9.48 -0.03 -1.93
N PRO A 422 10.48 -0.47 -1.13
CA PRO A 422 10.68 0.04 0.23
C PRO A 422 11.08 1.53 0.30
N TRP A 423 11.48 2.12 -0.83
CA TRP A 423 11.77 3.54 -0.94
C TRP A 423 10.54 4.40 -1.27
N ALA A 424 9.42 3.79 -1.65
CA ALA A 424 8.18 4.51 -1.92
C ALA A 424 7.53 4.89 -0.58
N GLN A 425 7.25 6.17 -0.40
CA GLN A 425 6.61 6.69 0.80
C GLN A 425 5.10 6.56 0.64
N ARG A 426 4.42 5.99 1.65
CA ARG A 426 2.96 5.75 1.60
C ARG A 426 2.13 7.01 1.33
N ASP A 427 2.61 8.16 1.80
CA ASP A 427 1.90 9.42 1.65
C ASP A 427 2.20 10.11 0.30
N GLU A 428 3.19 9.66 -0.47
CA GLU A 428 3.38 10.16 -1.83
C GLU A 428 2.23 9.70 -2.74
N PRO A 429 1.71 10.58 -3.63
CA PRO A 429 0.63 10.20 -4.53
C PRO A 429 1.01 9.00 -5.39
N SER A 430 0.26 7.92 -5.25
CA SER A 430 0.40 6.74 -6.09
C SER A 430 -0.36 6.90 -7.40
N PHE A 431 -0.14 5.98 -8.33
CA PHE A 431 -0.91 5.91 -9.56
C PHE A 431 -2.40 5.70 -9.29
N ARG A 432 -2.74 4.95 -8.24
CA ARG A 432 -4.12 4.74 -7.81
C ARG A 432 -4.77 6.05 -7.36
N ASP A 433 -4.05 6.89 -6.61
CA ASP A 433 -4.55 8.21 -6.20
C ASP A 433 -4.76 9.12 -7.42
N LEU A 434 -3.89 9.05 -8.44
CA LEU A 434 -4.07 9.78 -9.70
C LEU A 434 -5.30 9.31 -10.47
N MET A 435 -5.54 7.99 -10.58
CA MET A 435 -6.75 7.46 -11.21
C MET A 435 -8.02 7.87 -10.47
N GLN A 436 -8.00 7.81 -9.13
CA GLN A 436 -9.11 8.28 -8.32
C GLN A 436 -9.42 9.76 -8.58
N ARG A 437 -8.41 10.63 -8.50
CA ARG A 437 -8.56 12.06 -8.76
C ARG A 437 -9.04 12.35 -10.20
N SER A 438 -8.51 11.63 -11.19
CA SER A 438 -8.94 11.73 -12.59
C SER A 438 -10.43 11.43 -12.73
N ASN A 439 -10.92 10.35 -12.11
CA ASN A 439 -12.33 9.98 -12.14
C ASN A 439 -13.21 10.96 -11.36
N GLU A 440 -12.76 11.44 -10.20
CA GLU A 440 -13.51 12.40 -9.37
C GLU A 440 -13.64 13.79 -10.02
N LEU A 441 -12.61 14.24 -10.73
CA LEU A 441 -12.57 15.54 -11.41
C LEU A 441 -13.03 15.47 -12.88
N ASP A 442 -13.33 14.28 -13.39
CA ASP A 442 -13.61 13.99 -14.81
C ASP A 442 -12.56 14.57 -15.79
N VAL A 443 -11.28 14.50 -15.40
CA VAL A 443 -10.14 14.95 -16.23
C VAL A 443 -9.33 13.76 -16.72
N PRO A 444 -8.80 13.77 -17.95
CA PRO A 444 -7.94 12.71 -18.44
C PRO A 444 -6.57 12.71 -17.74
N LEU A 445 -5.87 11.59 -17.89
CA LEU A 445 -4.47 11.41 -17.50
C LEU A 445 -3.59 11.36 -18.74
N ASP A 446 -2.46 12.07 -18.71
CA ASP A 446 -1.35 11.80 -19.61
C ASP A 446 -0.57 10.60 -19.03
N VAL A 447 -0.47 9.51 -19.79
CA VAL A 447 0.31 8.32 -19.36
C VAL A 447 1.34 7.89 -20.40
N VAL A 448 2.52 7.52 -19.93
CA VAL A 448 3.55 6.83 -20.74
C VAL A 448 3.50 5.36 -20.39
N VAL A 449 3.45 4.48 -21.38
CA VAL A 449 3.18 3.03 -21.18
C VAL A 449 4.21 2.19 -21.93
N GLY A 450 4.56 1.04 -21.35
CA GLY A 450 5.48 0.06 -21.92
C GLY A 450 6.89 0.25 -21.38
N SER A 451 7.74 0.96 -22.12
CA SER A 451 9.14 1.22 -21.74
C SER A 451 9.32 2.55 -21.03
N ALA A 452 10.37 2.65 -20.21
CA ALA A 452 10.75 3.84 -19.45
C ALA A 452 10.65 5.14 -20.28
N PRO A 453 10.23 6.27 -19.68
CA PRO A 453 10.11 7.54 -20.39
C PRO A 453 11.41 7.97 -21.06
N GLY A 454 11.30 8.74 -22.15
CA GLY A 454 12.47 9.35 -22.79
C GLY A 454 13.27 10.21 -21.81
N TRP A 455 14.58 10.35 -22.06
CA TRP A 455 15.45 11.15 -21.20
C TRP A 455 15.16 12.65 -21.37
N GLU A 456 15.38 13.18 -22.59
CA GLU A 456 15.17 14.59 -22.96
C GLU A 456 13.69 14.97 -22.98
N GLU A 457 12.86 14.13 -23.62
CA GLU A 457 11.42 14.36 -23.75
C GLU A 457 10.65 13.18 -23.11
N PRO A 458 10.33 13.27 -21.81
CA PRO A 458 9.76 12.14 -21.08
C PRO A 458 8.33 11.82 -21.51
N TRP A 459 7.62 12.86 -21.94
CA TRP A 459 6.20 12.83 -22.27
C TRP A 459 5.94 12.75 -23.79
N SER A 460 6.97 12.62 -24.63
CA SER A 460 6.82 12.53 -26.10
C SER A 460 5.97 11.35 -26.56
N ARG A 461 5.90 10.29 -25.74
CA ARG A 461 5.06 9.09 -25.97
C ARG A 461 3.84 9.04 -25.06
N ALA A 462 3.47 10.15 -24.44
CA ALA A 462 2.30 10.21 -23.59
C ALA A 462 1.04 10.03 -24.43
N ARG A 463 0.06 9.31 -23.89
CA ARG A 463 -1.28 9.17 -24.45
C ARG A 463 -2.30 9.60 -23.42
N LEU A 464 -3.43 10.13 -23.89
CA LEU A 464 -4.56 10.45 -23.04
C LEU A 464 -5.33 9.18 -22.69
N VAL A 465 -5.61 9.00 -21.40
CA VAL A 465 -6.47 7.92 -20.90
C VAL A 465 -7.44 8.47 -19.87
N ARG A 466 -8.58 7.80 -19.70
CA ARG A 466 -9.54 8.08 -18.64
C ARG A 466 -9.57 6.96 -17.63
N ALA A 467 -9.51 7.31 -16.34
CA ALA A 467 -9.82 6.38 -15.28
C ALA A 467 -11.33 6.25 -15.16
N ARG A 468 -11.84 5.01 -15.21
CA ARG A 468 -13.25 4.71 -14.97
C ARG A 468 -13.38 3.76 -13.81
N LYS A 469 -14.37 3.99 -12.95
CA LYS A 469 -14.70 3.05 -11.89
C LYS A 469 -15.17 1.72 -12.50
N ASN A 470 -14.62 0.60 -12.02
CA ASN A 470 -15.06 -0.72 -12.45
C ASN A 470 -16.55 -0.94 -12.09
N PRO A 471 -17.31 -1.76 -12.84
CA PRO A 471 -18.73 -2.01 -12.56
C PRO A 471 -19.00 -2.53 -11.13
N GLY A 472 -18.04 -3.27 -10.56
CA GLY A 472 -18.12 -3.74 -9.17
C GLY A 472 -17.72 -2.70 -8.11
N GLY A 473 -17.33 -1.48 -8.48
CA GLY A 473 -17.01 -0.38 -7.55
C GLY A 473 -15.67 -0.47 -6.81
N TRP A 474 -14.96 -1.61 -6.86
CA TRP A 474 -13.76 -1.88 -6.05
C TRP A 474 -12.43 -1.37 -6.62
N GLY A 475 -12.43 -0.68 -7.76
CA GLY A 475 -11.20 -0.17 -8.38
C GLY A 475 -11.46 0.69 -9.61
N TYR A 476 -10.38 1.12 -10.24
CA TYR A 476 -10.40 1.85 -11.50
C TYR A 476 -9.92 0.95 -12.64
N ALA A 477 -10.21 1.38 -13.85
CA ALA A 477 -9.66 0.86 -15.08
C ALA A 477 -9.26 2.03 -15.96
N LEU A 478 -8.17 1.88 -16.70
CA LEU A 478 -7.77 2.85 -17.70
C LEU A 478 -8.31 2.45 -19.05
N VAL A 479 -8.98 3.40 -19.69
CA VAL A 479 -9.39 3.30 -21.08
C VAL A 479 -8.73 4.41 -21.88
N ASP A 480 -8.15 4.06 -23.02
CA ASP A 480 -7.66 5.06 -23.99
C ASP A 480 -8.84 5.68 -24.78
N GLU A 481 -8.52 6.59 -25.70
CA GLU A 481 -9.51 7.30 -26.52
C GLU A 481 -10.34 6.35 -27.41
N ASP A 482 -9.76 5.21 -27.80
CA ASP A 482 -10.43 4.15 -28.58
C ASP A 482 -11.27 3.22 -27.69
N GLY A 483 -11.32 3.45 -26.37
CA GLY A 483 -11.99 2.59 -25.41
C GLY A 483 -11.26 1.27 -25.12
N ARG A 484 -9.99 1.14 -25.53
CA ARG A 484 -9.17 -0.05 -25.23
C ARG A 484 -8.60 0.04 -23.83
N TRP A 485 -8.48 -1.13 -23.21
CA TRP A 485 -7.94 -1.27 -21.86
C TRP A 485 -6.43 -1.04 -21.86
N VAL A 486 -5.98 -0.17 -20.96
CA VAL A 486 -4.55 0.04 -20.69
C VAL A 486 -4.19 -0.66 -19.40
N ASN A 487 -3.19 -1.55 -19.46
CA ASN A 487 -2.71 -2.24 -18.26
C ASN A 487 -1.98 -1.24 -17.35
N GLU A 488 -2.51 -1.05 -16.15
CA GLU A 488 -1.96 -0.15 -15.14
C GLU A 488 -0.49 -0.45 -14.82
N ARG A 489 -0.11 -1.74 -14.79
CA ARG A 489 1.26 -2.16 -14.48
C ARG A 489 2.28 -1.82 -15.58
N ASP A 490 1.81 -1.54 -16.79
CA ASP A 490 2.65 -1.11 -17.90
C ASP A 490 2.87 0.42 -17.91
N VAL A 491 2.15 1.18 -17.07
CA VAL A 491 2.30 2.64 -16.96
C VAL A 491 3.63 2.98 -16.28
N GLN A 492 4.44 3.81 -16.93
CA GLN A 492 5.78 4.20 -16.50
C GLN A 492 5.83 5.63 -15.92
N ALA A 493 4.91 6.48 -16.36
CA ALA A 493 4.73 7.83 -15.85
C ALA A 493 3.25 8.21 -16.02
N ALA A 494 2.71 8.98 -15.10
CA ALA A 494 1.35 9.49 -15.15
C ALA A 494 1.26 10.89 -14.55
N ARG A 495 0.42 11.74 -15.13
CA ARG A 495 0.01 13.03 -14.53
C ARG A 495 -1.42 13.36 -14.95
N LEU A 496 -2.11 14.14 -14.13
CA LEU A 496 -3.37 14.76 -14.56
C LEU A 496 -3.05 15.69 -15.73
N THR A 497 -3.80 15.55 -16.82
CA THR A 497 -3.70 16.49 -17.93
C THR A 497 -4.06 17.87 -17.38
N ARG A 498 -3.20 18.87 -17.59
CA ARG A 498 -3.57 20.25 -17.27
C ARG A 498 -4.79 20.56 -18.14
N ALA A 499 -5.94 20.84 -17.54
CA ALA A 499 -7.06 21.40 -18.27
C ALA A 499 -6.49 22.57 -19.10
N GLY A 500 -6.56 22.50 -20.43
CA GLY A 500 -6.10 23.58 -21.29
C GLY A 500 -6.73 24.89 -20.77
N ALA A 501 -5.99 25.95 -20.51
CA ALA A 501 -5.55 26.86 -21.59
C ALA A 501 -6.19 26.45 -22.92
N GLY A 502 -7.51 26.61 -22.98
CA GLY A 502 -8.26 26.47 -24.21
C GLY A 502 -7.64 27.39 -25.24
N THR A 503 -7.36 26.80 -26.40
CA THR A 503 -7.47 27.44 -27.70
C THR A 503 -8.48 28.59 -27.65
N GLY A 504 -7.95 29.81 -27.71
CA GLY A 504 -8.70 31.06 -27.67
C GLY A 504 -7.84 32.17 -28.27
N VAL A 505 -7.69 32.10 -29.60
CA VAL A 505 -7.76 33.22 -30.55
C VAL A 505 -6.85 34.45 -30.34
N GLU A 506 -6.11 34.75 -31.42
CA GLU A 506 -5.61 36.06 -31.90
C GLU A 506 -4.23 36.60 -31.47
N SER A 507 -3.41 36.76 -32.54
CA SER A 507 -2.21 37.59 -32.75
C SER A 507 -0.85 37.03 -32.35
#